data_AF-A0A928I2P7-F1
#
_entry.id   AF-A0A928I2P7-F1
#
_cell.length_a   1.000
_cell.length_b   1.000
_cell.length_c   1.000
_cell.angle_alpha   90.00
_cell.angle_beta   90.00
_cell.angle_gamma   90.00
#
_symmetry.space_group_name_H-M   'P 1'
#
loop_
_entity.id
_entity.type
_entity.pdbx_description
1 polymer ?
#
loop_
_entity_poly.entity_id
_entity_poly.type
_entity_poly.pdbx_seq_one_letter_code
_entity_poly.pdbx_strand_id
1 'polypeptide(L)'
;MKKKRFILAIFALIIFGGIFSVVFQYHRFKISVGNFNLIEYQWEIENFSTEQNIGEIIDKNDAVEKAASIWLEQYGICVQKKNIKVDFDSSEDCWHVYNSVPKNQLGGVYHAIIQTNGNLVAVWAED
;
A
#
# COMPACT_ATOMS: atom_id res chain seq x y z
N MET A 1 -12.30 -49.16 0.89
CA MET A 1 -12.41 -48.12 1.94
C MET A 1 -11.15 -47.25 2.08
N LYS A 2 -9.93 -47.82 2.09
CA LYS A 2 -8.66 -47.07 2.26
C LYS A 2 -8.42 -46.00 1.18
N LYS A 3 -8.68 -46.31 -0.10
CA LYS A 3 -8.54 -45.36 -1.22
C LYS A 3 -9.50 -44.16 -1.14
N LYS A 4 -10.75 -44.38 -0.71
CA LYS A 4 -11.76 -43.31 -0.52
C LYS A 4 -11.36 -42.37 0.64
N ARG A 5 -10.79 -42.90 1.72
CA ARG A 5 -10.27 -42.11 2.85
C ARG A 5 -9.03 -41.29 2.46
N PHE A 6 -8.17 -41.83 1.58
CA PHE A 6 -6.98 -41.13 1.08
C PHE A 6 -7.34 -39.93 0.19
N ILE A 7 -8.31 -40.09 -0.71
CA ILE A 7 -8.81 -38.98 -1.56
C ILE A 7 -9.45 -37.88 -0.72
N LEU A 8 -10.21 -38.25 0.32
CA LEU A 8 -10.83 -37.29 1.23
C LEU A 8 -9.78 -36.47 2.01
N ALA A 9 -8.67 -37.10 2.40
CA ALA A 9 -7.58 -36.43 3.11
C ALA A 9 -6.85 -35.40 2.23
N ILE A 10 -6.66 -35.69 0.94
CA ILE A 10 -6.06 -34.74 -0.02
C ILE A 10 -6.97 -33.52 -0.21
N PHE A 11 -8.27 -33.73 -0.39
CA PHE A 11 -9.24 -32.64 -0.50
C PHE A 11 -9.27 -31.76 0.75
N ALA A 12 -9.25 -32.36 1.93
CA ALA A 12 -9.18 -31.61 3.18
C ALA A 12 -7.91 -30.74 3.25
N LEU A 13 -6.75 -31.27 2.84
CA LEU A 13 -5.48 -30.56 2.90
C LEU A 13 -5.42 -29.35 1.95
N ILE A 14 -6.03 -29.47 0.76
CA ILE A 14 -6.17 -28.35 -0.19
C ILE A 14 -7.08 -27.25 0.39
N ILE A 15 -8.20 -27.63 1.01
CA ILE A 15 -9.13 -26.67 1.62
C ILE A 15 -8.47 -25.96 2.81
N PHE A 16 -7.83 -26.71 3.71
CA PHE A 16 -7.13 -26.13 4.86
C PHE A 16 -5.94 -25.26 4.44
N GLY A 17 -5.17 -25.67 3.42
CA GLY A 17 -4.06 -24.86 2.89
C GLY A 17 -4.54 -23.56 2.23
N GLY A 18 -5.62 -23.62 1.44
CA GLY A 18 -6.23 -22.44 0.83
C GLY A 18 -6.77 -21.46 1.87
N ILE A 19 -7.52 -21.95 2.86
CA ILE A 19 -8.05 -21.12 3.96
C ILE A 19 -6.90 -20.49 4.77
N PHE A 20 -5.86 -21.26 5.07
CA PHE A 20 -4.70 -20.75 5.82
C PHE A 20 -3.96 -19.65 5.05
N SER A 21 -3.80 -19.78 3.73
CA SER A 21 -3.18 -18.77 2.88
C SER A 21 -3.99 -17.46 2.87
N VAL A 22 -5.32 -17.54 2.74
CA VAL A 22 -6.20 -16.36 2.75
C VAL A 22 -6.17 -15.66 4.11
N VAL A 23 -6.25 -16.42 5.21
CA VAL A 23 -6.19 -15.88 6.57
C VAL A 23 -4.82 -15.26 6.87
N PHE A 24 -3.73 -15.87 6.38
CA PHE A 24 -2.37 -15.35 6.57
C PHE A 24 -2.14 -14.04 5.81
N GLN A 25 -2.64 -13.94 4.57
CA GLN A 25 -2.61 -12.68 3.82
C GLN A 25 -3.41 -11.60 4.54
N TYR A 26 -4.63 -11.91 4.98
CA TYR A 26 -5.47 -10.97 5.71
C TYR A 26 -4.81 -10.44 7.01
N HIS A 27 -4.05 -11.30 7.71
CA HIS A 27 -3.32 -10.89 8.90
C HIS A 27 -2.11 -9.99 8.61
N ARG A 28 -1.43 -10.14 7.47
CA ARG A 28 -0.33 -9.23 7.07
C ARG A 28 -0.81 -7.80 6.83
N PHE A 29 -2.02 -7.62 6.29
CA PHE A 29 -2.61 -6.30 6.08
C PHE A 29 -2.92 -5.56 7.39
N LYS A 30 -3.02 -6.27 8.53
CA LYS A 30 -3.33 -5.70 9.84
C LYS A 30 -2.16 -5.01 10.55
N ILE A 31 -1.03 -4.76 9.87
CA ILE A 31 0.05 -3.92 10.39
C ILE A 31 -0.45 -2.47 10.39
N SER A 32 -1.15 -2.05 11.46
CA SER A 32 -1.37 -0.67 11.91
C SER A 32 -1.09 0.42 10.85
N VAL A 33 -1.87 0.40 9.77
CA VAL A 33 -1.99 1.51 8.83
C VAL A 33 -3.15 2.36 9.31
N GLY A 34 -3.07 3.68 9.14
CA GLY A 34 -4.26 4.49 9.34
C GLY A 34 -5.28 4.18 8.26
N ASN A 35 -6.48 4.74 8.41
CA ASN A 35 -7.54 4.61 7.43
C ASN A 35 -7.68 5.95 6.71
N PHE A 36 -7.78 5.94 5.39
CA PHE A 36 -8.13 7.11 4.59
C PHE A 36 -9.19 6.72 3.55
N ASN A 37 -9.84 7.71 2.96
CA ASN A 37 -10.83 7.51 1.90
C ASN A 37 -10.36 8.23 0.64
N LEU A 38 -10.18 7.48 -0.46
CA LEU A 38 -9.73 8.01 -1.75
C LEU A 38 -10.67 9.10 -2.29
N ILE A 39 -11.96 9.04 -1.95
CA ILE A 39 -12.98 10.02 -2.37
C ILE A 39 -12.70 11.41 -1.76
N GLU A 40 -11.97 11.49 -0.64
CA GLU A 40 -11.61 12.77 -0.05
C GLU A 40 -10.49 13.48 -0.81
N TYR A 41 -9.78 12.76 -1.69
CA TYR A 41 -8.61 13.25 -2.44
C TYR A 41 -8.90 13.49 -3.93
N GLN A 42 -10.17 13.65 -4.33
CA GLN A 42 -10.52 13.78 -5.75
C GLN A 42 -9.86 15.01 -6.41
N TRP A 43 -9.71 16.11 -5.68
CA TRP A 43 -9.06 17.30 -6.22
C TRP A 43 -7.58 17.03 -6.53
N GLU A 44 -6.86 16.36 -5.64
CA GLU A 44 -5.46 15.99 -5.81
C GLU A 44 -5.30 15.00 -6.96
N ILE A 45 -6.22 14.03 -7.10
CA ILE A 45 -6.21 13.06 -8.20
C ILE A 45 -6.44 13.77 -9.54
N GLU A 46 -7.38 14.71 -9.62
CA GLU A 46 -7.64 15.45 -10.86
C GLU A 46 -6.46 16.31 -11.30
N ASN A 47 -5.69 16.87 -10.35
CA ASN A 47 -4.61 17.81 -10.65
C ASN A 47 -3.21 17.18 -10.70
N PHE A 48 -3.01 16.06 -10.02
CA PHE A 48 -1.69 15.43 -9.82
C PHE A 48 -1.66 13.94 -10.17
N SER A 49 -2.65 13.46 -10.93
CA SER A 49 -2.64 12.08 -11.43
C SER A 49 -1.51 11.83 -12.40
N THR A 50 -1.07 10.57 -12.42
CA THR A 50 -0.02 10.10 -13.32
C THR A 50 -0.44 8.81 -13.98
N GLU A 51 -0.07 8.60 -15.24
CA GLU A 51 -0.26 7.31 -15.91
C GLU A 51 1.01 6.46 -15.77
N GLN A 52 1.38 6.13 -14.52
CA GLN A 52 2.57 5.34 -14.21
C GLN A 52 2.21 4.08 -13.42
N ASN A 53 2.75 2.93 -13.84
CA ASN A 53 2.71 1.71 -13.04
C ASN A 53 4.11 1.43 -12.45
N ILE A 54 4.17 1.28 -11.13
CA ILE A 54 5.39 1.11 -10.33
C ILE A 54 5.54 -0.32 -9.78
N GLY A 55 4.73 -1.25 -10.28
CA GLY A 55 4.70 -2.65 -9.85
C GLY A 55 3.90 -2.89 -8.56
N GLU A 56 3.36 -4.10 -8.45
CA GLU A 56 2.46 -4.54 -7.37
C GLU A 56 3.02 -4.29 -5.96
N ILE A 57 2.17 -3.75 -5.07
CA ILE A 57 2.49 -3.44 -3.69
C ILE A 57 2.20 -4.65 -2.80
N ILE A 58 3.26 -5.23 -2.24
CA ILE A 58 3.13 -6.48 -1.46
C ILE A 58 2.70 -6.18 -0.01
N ASP A 59 3.23 -5.10 0.56
CA ASP A 59 2.94 -4.68 1.93
C ASP A 59 3.28 -3.20 2.17
N LYS A 60 3.04 -2.75 3.40
CA LYS A 60 3.33 -1.39 3.87
C LYS A 60 4.77 -0.94 3.60
N ASN A 61 5.76 -1.81 3.78
CA ASN A 61 7.15 -1.42 3.62
C ASN A 61 7.48 -1.23 2.14
N ASP A 62 6.94 -2.08 1.27
CA ASP A 62 7.05 -1.93 -0.18
C ASP A 62 6.41 -0.61 -0.66
N ALA A 63 5.22 -0.28 -0.14
CA ALA A 63 4.57 1.01 -0.42
C ALA A 63 5.47 2.21 -0.05
N VAL A 64 6.11 2.16 1.12
CA VAL A 64 7.04 3.21 1.59
C VAL A 64 8.26 3.32 0.70
N GLU A 65 8.87 2.21 0.31
CA GLU A 65 10.08 2.21 -0.53
C GLU A 65 9.80 2.75 -1.92
N LYS A 66 8.66 2.38 -2.50
CA LYS A 66 8.23 2.88 -3.81
C LYS A 66 7.87 4.35 -3.78
N ALA A 67 7.09 4.79 -2.78
CA ALA A 67 6.77 6.22 -2.61
C ALA A 67 8.04 7.07 -2.41
N ALA A 68 8.97 6.62 -1.55
CA ALA A 68 10.23 7.33 -1.34
C ALA A 68 11.09 7.41 -2.62
N SER A 69 11.07 6.36 -3.44
CA SER A 69 11.76 6.37 -4.73
C SER A 69 11.13 7.37 -5.71
N ILE A 70 9.80 7.43 -5.77
CA ILE A 70 9.07 8.42 -6.57
C ILE A 70 9.42 9.84 -6.13
N TRP A 71 9.40 10.13 -4.83
CA TRP A 71 9.74 11.47 -4.34
C TRP A 71 11.19 11.86 -4.62
N LEU A 72 12.10 10.90 -4.55
CA LEU A 72 13.50 11.12 -4.92
C LEU A 72 13.63 11.44 -6.41
N GLU A 73 12.92 10.71 -7.27
CA GLU A 73 12.95 10.91 -8.72
C GLU A 73 12.32 12.25 -9.13
N GLN A 74 11.13 12.57 -8.59
CA GLN A 74 10.34 13.72 -9.02
C GLN A 74 10.78 15.03 -8.35
N TYR A 75 11.18 14.98 -7.08
CA TYR A 75 11.49 16.17 -6.28
C TYR A 75 12.96 16.25 -5.85
N GLY A 76 13.75 15.20 -6.06
CA GLY A 76 15.15 15.15 -5.60
C GLY A 76 15.28 15.01 -4.08
N ILE A 77 14.23 14.54 -3.40
CA ILE A 77 14.16 14.55 -1.93
C ILE A 77 14.19 13.14 -1.35
N CYS A 78 15.02 12.97 -0.33
CA CYS A 78 15.12 11.74 0.44
C CYS A 78 14.49 11.93 1.83
N VAL A 79 13.29 11.38 2.01
CA VAL A 79 12.59 11.41 3.30
C VAL A 79 13.06 10.26 4.18
N GLN A 80 13.39 10.55 5.44
CA GLN A 80 13.71 9.50 6.41
C GLN A 80 12.48 8.63 6.71
N LYS A 81 12.61 7.30 6.58
CA LYS A 81 11.51 6.33 6.81
C LYS A 81 10.71 6.56 8.10
N LYS A 82 11.37 7.00 9.19
CA LYS A 82 10.72 7.30 10.48
C LYS A 82 9.68 8.43 10.43
N ASN A 83 9.78 9.30 9.43
CA ASN A 83 8.87 10.42 9.21
C ASN A 83 7.77 10.06 8.21
N ILE A 84 7.78 8.85 7.65
CA ILE A 84 6.78 8.42 6.67
C ILE A 84 5.62 7.75 7.39
N LYS A 85 4.43 8.17 7.03
CA LYS A 85 3.14 7.61 7.44
C LYS A 85 2.52 6.90 6.26
N VAL A 86 1.69 5.91 6.59
CA VAL A 86 1.00 5.09 5.60
C VAL A 86 -0.39 4.81 6.11
N ASP A 87 -1.35 5.21 5.30
CA ASP A 87 -2.76 4.95 5.47
C ASP A 87 -3.23 4.06 4.31
N PHE A 88 -4.30 3.29 4.53
CA PHE A 88 -4.81 2.35 3.53
C PHE A 88 -6.33 2.48 3.40
N ASP A 89 -6.80 2.57 2.17
CA ASP A 89 -8.22 2.51 1.81
C ASP A 89 -8.54 1.10 1.32
N SER A 90 -9.21 0.31 2.16
CA SER A 90 -9.58 -1.06 1.83
C SER A 90 -10.69 -1.18 0.79
N SER A 91 -11.47 -0.11 0.56
CA SER A 91 -12.56 -0.13 -0.41
C SER A 91 -12.05 0.03 -1.84
N GLU A 92 -11.03 0.87 -2.02
CA GLU A 92 -10.40 1.15 -3.31
C GLU A 92 -9.04 0.44 -3.48
N ASP A 93 -8.61 -0.36 -2.49
CA ASP A 93 -7.35 -1.11 -2.47
C ASP A 93 -6.13 -0.21 -2.76
N CYS A 94 -6.07 0.91 -2.05
CA CYS A 94 -5.10 1.98 -2.25
C CYS A 94 -4.29 2.28 -0.99
N TRP A 95 -3.01 2.57 -1.19
CA TRP A 95 -2.06 3.03 -0.17
C TRP A 95 -1.87 4.53 -0.31
N HIS A 96 -2.07 5.29 0.77
CA HIS A 96 -1.64 6.68 0.86
C HIS A 96 -0.38 6.75 1.70
N VAL A 97 0.70 7.14 1.07
CA VAL A 97 2.01 7.29 1.71
C VAL A 97 2.34 8.77 1.74
N TYR A 98 2.73 9.29 2.90
CA TYR A 98 3.07 10.70 3.06
C TYR A 98 4.10 10.89 4.16
N ASN A 99 4.91 11.95 4.10
CA ASN A 99 5.79 12.28 5.21
C ASN A 99 5.08 13.17 6.25
N SER A 100 5.66 13.26 7.43
CA SER A 100 5.31 14.26 8.42
C SER A 100 6.51 15.15 8.68
N VAL A 101 6.27 16.46 8.64
CA VAL A 101 7.29 17.46 8.96
C VAL A 101 7.17 17.81 10.44
N PRO A 102 8.23 17.65 11.25
CA PRO A 102 8.22 18.12 12.63
C PRO A 102 7.93 19.63 12.67
N LYS A 103 7.16 20.11 13.66
CA LYS A 103 6.66 21.50 13.77
C LYS A 103 7.71 22.63 13.66
N ASN A 104 9.00 22.32 13.64
CA ASN A 104 10.11 23.28 13.61
C ASN A 104 11.11 23.01 12.45
N GLN A 105 10.73 22.22 11.45
CA GLN A 105 11.55 22.00 10.25
C GLN A 105 10.87 22.62 9.04
N LEU A 106 11.67 23.27 8.19
CA LEU A 106 11.27 23.68 6.86
C LEU A 106 11.29 22.45 5.94
N GLY A 107 10.31 22.35 5.07
CA GLY A 107 10.16 21.27 4.09
C GLY A 107 8.69 20.96 3.85
N GLY A 108 8.35 20.68 2.60
CA GLY A 108 7.00 20.33 2.22
C GLY A 108 6.58 18.93 2.68
N VAL A 109 5.28 18.66 2.60
CA VAL A 109 4.69 17.35 2.76
C VAL A 109 4.51 16.72 1.38
N TYR A 110 5.22 15.63 1.12
CA TYR A 110 5.14 14.81 -0.07
C TYR A 110 4.14 13.69 0.16
N HIS A 111 3.29 13.49 -0.84
CA HIS A 111 2.24 12.49 -0.84
C HIS A 111 2.36 11.61 -2.07
N ALA A 112 1.95 10.35 -1.94
CA ALA A 112 1.75 9.42 -3.03
C ALA A 112 0.56 8.53 -2.72
N ILE A 113 -0.37 8.39 -3.68
CA ILE A 113 -1.47 7.43 -3.61
C ILE A 113 -1.19 6.34 -4.65
N ILE A 114 -1.12 5.09 -4.20
CA ILE A 114 -0.69 3.96 -5.01
C ILE A 114 -1.69 2.81 -4.82
N GLN A 115 -2.27 2.30 -5.90
CA GLN A 115 -3.08 1.08 -5.86
C GLN A 115 -2.22 -0.15 -5.59
N THR A 116 -2.79 -1.18 -4.95
CA THR A 116 -2.08 -2.44 -4.67
C THR A 116 -1.55 -3.11 -5.94
N ASN A 117 -2.20 -2.93 -7.10
CA ASN A 117 -1.70 -3.42 -8.40
C ASN A 117 -0.48 -2.64 -8.96
N GLY A 118 -0.02 -1.59 -8.26
CA GLY A 118 1.11 -0.75 -8.65
C GLY A 118 0.75 0.48 -9.46
N ASN A 119 -0.52 0.78 -9.73
CA ASN A 119 -0.86 2.04 -10.41
C ASN A 119 -0.65 3.22 -9.46
N LEU A 120 0.16 4.21 -9.90
CA LEU A 120 0.36 5.46 -9.19
C LEU A 120 -0.82 6.39 -9.50
N VAL A 121 -1.73 6.54 -8.55
CA VAL A 121 -2.97 7.30 -8.71
C VAL A 121 -2.68 8.80 -8.71
N ALA A 122 -1.88 9.28 -7.75
CA ALA A 122 -1.50 10.68 -7.63
C ALA A 122 -0.20 10.84 -6.84
N VAL A 123 0.56 11.90 -7.14
CA VAL A 123 1.77 12.28 -6.40
C VAL A 123 1.92 13.80 -6.38
N TRP A 124 2.02 14.39 -5.19
CA TRP A 124 2.10 15.84 -5.03
C TRP A 124 2.97 16.24 -3.83
N ALA A 125 3.25 17.53 -3.74
CA ALA A 125 3.92 18.16 -2.61
C ALA A 125 3.08 19.34 -2.12
N GLU A 126 2.93 19.47 -0.81
CA GLU A 126 2.34 20.63 -0.13
C GLU A 126 3.47 21.44 0.52
N ASP A 127 3.51 22.75 0.28
CA ASP A 127 4.48 23.68 0.86
C ASP A 127 3.92 24.46 2.06
#